data_AF-A0A7C6XN74-F1
#
_entry.id   AF-A0A7C6XN74-F1
#
_cell.length_a   1.000
_cell.length_b   1.000
_cell.length_c   1.000
_cell.angle_alpha   90.00
_cell.angle_beta   90.00
_cell.angle_gamma   90.00
#
_symmetry.space_group_name_H-M   'P 1'
#
loop_
_entity.id
_entity.type
_entity.pdbx_description
1 polymer ?
#
loop_
_entity_poly.entity_id
_entity_poly.type
_entity_poly.pdbx_seq_one_letter_code
_entity_poly.pdbx_strand_id
1 'polypeptide(L)'
;MSSDDILLTALRWCALGASVVPLRYGTKHPDSVALRSTGHTIDGRASWARLQSGPPILPALATWFFSGRRLNLGVVTGFGGLVCIDFDSFGMFGLWDTWAREAGGIAAEVAASTYKVLTARGVHVWIRVAEPVASSKGPGFDIKAAGG
;
A
#
# COMPACT_ATOMS: atom_id res chain seq x y z
N MET A 1 3.94 -7.09 -15.22
CA MET A 1 3.60 -8.02 -14.12
C MET A 1 2.48 -8.90 -14.63
N SER A 2 2.71 -10.21 -14.70
CA SER A 2 1.66 -11.17 -15.07
C SER A 2 0.60 -11.26 -13.94
N SER A 3 -0.55 -11.87 -14.20
CA SER A 3 -1.56 -12.11 -13.15
C SER A 3 -1.02 -13.03 -12.03
N ASP A 4 -0.13 -13.96 -12.34
CA ASP A 4 0.47 -14.83 -11.32
C ASP A 4 1.43 -14.05 -10.40
N ASP A 5 2.14 -13.08 -10.97
CA ASP A 5 3.03 -12.18 -10.19
C ASP A 5 2.24 -11.28 -9.23
N ILE A 6 1.05 -10.81 -9.62
CA ILE A 6 0.27 -9.89 -8.78
C ILE A 6 -0.42 -10.62 -7.63
N LEU A 7 -0.93 -11.84 -7.85
CA LEU A 7 -1.47 -12.67 -6.77
C LEU A 7 -0.38 -13.00 -5.75
N LEU A 8 0.80 -13.41 -6.21
CA LEU A 8 1.94 -13.68 -5.31
C LEU A 8 2.34 -12.43 -4.52
N THR A 9 2.33 -11.25 -5.15
CA THR A 9 2.61 -9.98 -4.48
C THR A 9 1.56 -9.66 -3.41
N ALA A 10 0.27 -9.88 -3.70
CA ALA A 10 -0.81 -9.69 -2.74
C ALA A 10 -0.66 -10.63 -1.53
N LEU A 11 -0.33 -11.90 -1.76
CA LEU A 11 -0.08 -12.88 -0.72
C LEU A 11 1.11 -12.50 0.17
N ARG A 12 2.20 -11.99 -0.41
CA ARG A 12 3.37 -11.50 0.34
C ARG A 12 3.00 -10.34 1.26
N TRP A 13 2.23 -9.37 0.79
CA TRP A 13 1.74 -8.27 1.64
C TRP A 13 0.87 -8.78 2.79
N CYS A 14 -0.05 -9.70 2.52
CA CYS A 14 -0.90 -10.29 3.56
C CYS A 14 -0.08 -11.08 4.59
N ALA A 15 0.93 -11.83 4.16
CA ALA A 15 1.85 -12.56 5.04
C ALA A 15 2.69 -11.64 5.93
N LEU A 16 2.98 -10.41 5.45
CA LEU A 16 3.60 -9.34 6.24
C LEU A 16 2.61 -8.62 7.15
N GLY A 17 1.37 -9.09 7.29
CA GLY A 17 0.35 -8.46 8.13
C GLY A 17 -0.20 -7.14 7.59
N ALA A 18 -0.15 -6.95 6.27
CA ALA A 18 -0.82 -5.84 5.58
C ALA A 18 -2.17 -6.29 5.00
N SER A 19 -3.02 -5.33 4.66
CA SER A 19 -4.22 -5.57 3.87
C SER A 19 -4.05 -5.02 2.46
N VAL A 20 -4.83 -5.52 1.50
CA VAL A 20 -4.73 -5.15 0.09
C VAL A 20 -6.10 -5.03 -0.56
N VAL A 21 -6.19 -4.23 -1.62
CA VAL A 21 -7.41 -3.91 -2.34
C VAL A 21 -7.20 -4.06 -3.86
N PRO A 22 -8.17 -4.62 -4.61
CA PRO A 22 -8.08 -4.66 -6.06
C PRO A 22 -8.36 -3.28 -6.63
N LEU A 23 -7.50 -2.80 -7.53
CA LEU A 23 -7.65 -1.53 -8.23
C LEU A 23 -7.98 -1.76 -9.71
N ARG A 24 -8.77 -0.86 -10.31
CA ARG A 24 -9.00 -0.87 -11.76
C ARG A 24 -7.68 -0.64 -12.48
N TYR A 25 -7.41 -1.43 -13.50
CA TYR A 25 -6.16 -1.36 -14.25
C TYR A 25 -5.88 0.06 -14.79
N GLY A 26 -4.64 0.51 -14.65
CA GLY A 26 -4.20 1.84 -15.08
C GLY A 26 -4.72 3.00 -14.23
N THR A 27 -5.41 2.72 -13.12
CA THR A 27 -5.94 3.74 -12.21
C THR A 27 -5.51 3.49 -10.76
N LYS A 28 -5.77 4.48 -9.90
CA LYS A 28 -5.62 4.37 -8.44
C LYS A 28 -6.95 4.14 -7.71
N HIS A 29 -7.98 3.67 -8.41
CA HIS A 29 -9.33 3.50 -7.84
C HIS A 29 -9.66 2.03 -7.59
N PRO A 30 -10.28 1.69 -6.44
CA PRO A 30 -10.76 0.33 -6.19
C PRO A 30 -11.70 -0.19 -7.28
N ASP A 31 -11.58 -1.46 -7.62
CA ASP A 31 -12.44 -2.10 -8.62
C ASP A 31 -13.78 -2.55 -7.99
N SER A 32 -14.85 -1.83 -8.31
CA SER A 32 -16.18 -2.09 -7.74
C SER A 32 -16.76 -3.46 -8.10
N VAL A 33 -16.37 -4.05 -9.24
CA VAL A 33 -16.86 -5.37 -9.66
C VAL A 33 -16.20 -6.45 -8.82
N ALA A 34 -14.88 -6.40 -8.67
CA ALA A 34 -14.08 -7.30 -7.85
C ALA A 34 -14.49 -7.25 -6.37
N LEU A 35 -14.69 -6.05 -5.82
CA LEU A 35 -15.16 -5.88 -4.44
C LEU A 35 -16.55 -6.52 -4.24
N ARG A 36 -17.52 -6.23 -5.13
CA ARG A 36 -18.86 -6.84 -5.05
C ARG A 36 -18.83 -8.36 -5.19
N SER A 37 -18.03 -8.89 -6.12
CA SER A 37 -17.97 -10.33 -6.38
C SER A 37 -17.39 -11.15 -5.22
N THR A 38 -16.87 -10.48 -4.19
CA THR A 38 -16.27 -11.10 -3.00
C THR A 38 -16.92 -10.63 -1.70
N GLY A 39 -18.11 -10.01 -1.78
CA GLY A 39 -18.87 -9.59 -0.60
C GLY A 39 -18.33 -8.36 0.12
N HIS A 40 -17.40 -7.62 -0.48
CA HIS A 40 -16.91 -6.35 0.06
C HIS A 40 -17.89 -5.23 -0.27
N THR A 41 -19.00 -5.20 0.49
CA THR A 41 -20.09 -4.23 0.32
C THR A 41 -20.54 -3.60 1.64
N ILE A 42 -21.06 -2.37 1.52
CA ILE A 42 -21.80 -1.66 2.57
C ILE A 42 -23.08 -1.15 1.91
N ASP A 43 -24.25 -1.45 2.48
CA ASP A 43 -25.57 -1.10 1.95
C ASP A 43 -25.75 -1.46 0.46
N GLY A 44 -25.25 -2.65 0.08
CA GLY A 44 -25.31 -3.16 -1.30
C GLY A 44 -24.33 -2.50 -2.28
N ARG A 45 -23.53 -1.52 -1.85
CA ARG A 45 -22.53 -0.82 -2.68
C ARG A 45 -21.14 -1.39 -2.43
N ALA A 46 -20.31 -1.44 -3.48
CA ALA A 46 -18.91 -1.85 -3.37
C ALA A 46 -18.19 -0.95 -2.35
N SER A 47 -17.48 -1.55 -1.38
CA SER A 47 -16.74 -0.80 -0.38
C SER A 47 -15.49 -1.56 0.04
N TRP A 48 -14.37 -0.83 0.11
CA TRP A 48 -13.10 -1.35 0.62
C TRP A 48 -12.91 -1.07 2.11
N ALA A 49 -13.87 -0.44 2.80
CA ALA A 49 -13.72 -0.03 4.19
C ALA A 49 -13.39 -1.19 5.14
N ARG A 50 -13.93 -2.40 4.88
CA ARG A 50 -13.58 -3.62 5.64
C ARG A 50 -12.09 -3.97 5.56
N LEU A 51 -11.42 -3.60 4.47
CA LEU A 51 -10.00 -3.87 4.26
C LEU A 51 -9.11 -2.97 5.11
N GLN A 52 -9.66 -1.88 5.69
CA GLN A 52 -8.94 -1.03 6.63
C GLN A 52 -8.84 -1.65 8.04
N SER A 53 -9.68 -2.65 8.34
CA SER A 53 -9.70 -3.34 9.63
C SER A 53 -9.21 -4.79 9.57
N GLY A 54 -8.94 -5.33 8.39
CA GLY A 54 -8.42 -6.69 8.23
C GLY A 54 -8.01 -7.02 6.80
N PRO A 55 -7.14 -8.03 6.59
CA PRO A 55 -6.76 -8.47 5.26
C PRO A 55 -7.91 -9.23 4.57
N PRO A 56 -7.94 -9.24 3.23
CA PRO A 56 -8.87 -10.09 2.49
C PRO A 56 -8.53 -11.58 2.70
N ILE A 57 -9.56 -12.44 2.66
CA ILE A 57 -9.36 -13.89 2.72
C ILE A 57 -8.80 -14.43 1.40
N LEU A 58 -8.14 -15.59 1.45
CA LEU A 58 -7.52 -16.22 0.28
C LEU A 58 -8.47 -16.39 -0.93
N PRO A 59 -9.73 -16.86 -0.77
CA PRO A 59 -10.67 -16.93 -1.89
C PRO A 59 -10.94 -15.59 -2.57
N ALA A 60 -10.94 -14.48 -1.81
CA ALA A 60 -11.13 -13.14 -2.37
C ALA A 60 -9.92 -12.73 -3.20
N LEU A 61 -8.70 -12.93 -2.68
CA LEU A 61 -7.45 -12.68 -3.42
C LEU A 61 -7.39 -13.47 -4.72
N ALA A 62 -7.71 -14.77 -4.67
CA ALA A 62 -7.78 -15.62 -5.85
C ALA A 62 -8.81 -15.07 -6.85
N THR A 63 -10.01 -14.68 -6.40
CA THR A 63 -11.06 -14.12 -7.27
C THR A 63 -10.64 -12.80 -7.94
N TRP A 64 -9.88 -11.97 -7.24
CA TRP A 64 -9.42 -10.68 -7.76
C TRP A 64 -8.28 -10.84 -8.77
N PHE A 65 -7.30 -11.68 -8.45
CA PHE A 65 -6.04 -11.75 -9.16
C PHE A 65 -5.83 -13.04 -9.96
N PHE A 66 -6.89 -13.84 -10.17
CA PHE A 66 -6.88 -14.99 -11.07
C PHE A 66 -6.44 -14.60 -12.49
N SER A 67 -5.82 -15.55 -13.18
CA SER A 67 -5.32 -15.37 -14.55
C SER A 67 -6.43 -14.92 -15.51
N GLY A 68 -6.20 -13.80 -16.19
CA GLY A 68 -7.13 -13.24 -17.18
C GLY A 68 -7.92 -12.01 -16.71
N ARG A 69 -7.97 -11.70 -15.40
CA ARG A 69 -8.40 -10.36 -14.95
C ARG A 69 -7.22 -9.40 -14.94
N ARG A 70 -7.43 -8.24 -15.58
CA ARG A 70 -6.45 -7.15 -15.58
C ARG A 70 -6.84 -6.16 -14.48
N LEU A 71 -6.28 -6.37 -13.28
CA LEU A 71 -6.43 -5.48 -12.12
C LEU A 71 -5.04 -5.09 -11.61
N ASN A 72 -4.97 -3.94 -10.95
CA ASN A 72 -3.81 -3.51 -10.18
C ASN A 72 -4.02 -3.84 -8.69
N LEU A 73 -2.94 -3.77 -7.92
CA LEU A 73 -2.93 -4.02 -6.48
C LEU A 73 -2.74 -2.70 -5.74
N GLY A 74 -3.61 -2.41 -4.78
CA GLY A 74 -3.39 -1.40 -3.74
C GLY A 74 -3.03 -2.07 -2.43
N VAL A 75 -2.09 -1.50 -1.69
CA VAL A 75 -1.80 -1.89 -0.30
C VAL A 75 -2.51 -0.89 0.59
N VAL A 76 -3.30 -1.38 1.55
CA VAL A 76 -4.06 -0.55 2.48
C VAL A 76 -3.14 -0.13 3.63
N THR A 77 -2.98 1.18 3.81
CA THR A 77 -2.17 1.76 4.89
C THR A 77 -2.99 1.98 6.16
N GLY A 78 -2.32 2.20 7.29
CA GLY A 78 -2.92 2.32 8.62
C GLY A 78 -3.28 0.99 9.28
N PHE A 79 -3.70 -0.02 8.51
CA PHE A 79 -3.93 -1.36 9.05
C PHE A 79 -2.61 -1.97 9.58
N GLY A 80 -2.64 -2.45 10.82
CA GLY A 80 -1.46 -2.99 11.51
C GLY A 80 -0.32 -1.99 11.72
N GLY A 81 -0.60 -0.67 11.65
CA GLY A 81 0.42 0.37 11.77
C GLY A 81 1.31 0.53 10.53
N LEU A 82 0.91 -0.03 9.37
CA LEU A 82 1.67 0.11 8.13
C LEU A 82 1.56 1.54 7.58
N VAL A 83 2.69 2.17 7.29
CA VAL A 83 2.78 3.51 6.73
C VAL A 83 3.65 3.49 5.47
N CYS A 84 3.26 4.26 4.47
CA CYS A 84 4.07 4.53 3.28
C CYS A 84 4.40 6.01 3.21
N ILE A 85 5.70 6.33 3.18
CA ILE A 85 6.16 7.65 2.76
C ILE A 85 6.36 7.59 1.24
N ASP A 86 5.46 8.23 0.51
CA ASP A 86 5.42 8.28 -0.95
C ASP A 86 6.12 9.55 -1.43
N PHE A 87 7.37 9.44 -1.88
CA PHE A 87 8.11 10.54 -2.46
C PHE A 87 7.80 10.68 -3.95
N ASP A 88 7.38 11.88 -4.36
CA ASP A 88 6.99 12.16 -5.75
C ASP A 88 8.18 12.15 -6.74
N SER A 89 9.40 12.34 -6.22
CA SER A 89 10.63 12.41 -7.01
C SER A 89 11.83 11.75 -6.30
N PHE A 90 12.79 11.27 -7.09
CA PHE A 90 14.09 10.81 -6.56
C PHE A 90 14.86 11.92 -5.84
N GLY A 91 14.71 13.18 -6.27
CA GLY A 91 15.35 14.33 -5.61
C GLY A 91 14.82 14.56 -4.20
N MET A 92 13.50 14.54 -4.01
CA MET A 92 12.89 14.66 -2.68
C MET A 92 13.24 13.48 -1.77
N PHE A 93 13.28 12.26 -2.31
CA PHE A 93 13.78 11.10 -1.58
C PHE A 93 15.24 11.31 -1.12
N GLY A 94 16.13 11.79 -2.00
CA GLY A 94 17.54 12.02 -1.67
C GLY A 94 17.75 13.10 -0.59
N LEU A 95 16.92 14.15 -0.57
CA LEU A 95 16.92 15.15 0.50
C LEU A 95 16.51 14.54 1.84
N TRP A 96 15.42 13.77 1.86
CA TRP A 96 14.98 13.08 3.07
C TRP A 96 16.02 12.07 3.57
N ASP A 97 16.61 11.29 2.67
CA ASP A 97 17.60 10.26 2.98
C ASP A 97 18.90 10.86 3.55
N THR A 98 19.34 12.00 3.02
CA THR A 98 20.46 12.79 3.58
C THR A 98 20.14 13.28 4.98
N TRP A 99 19.00 13.97 5.13
CA TRP A 99 18.55 14.46 6.44
C TRP A 99 18.43 13.33 7.47
N ALA A 100 17.85 12.19 7.08
CA ALA A 100 17.64 11.06 7.98
C ALA A 100 18.96 10.50 8.51
N ARG A 101 20.00 10.42 7.66
CA ARG A 101 21.35 10.01 8.07
C ARG A 101 22.01 11.02 9.00
N GLU A 102 21.90 12.32 8.70
CA GLU A 102 22.46 13.39 9.52
C GLU A 102 21.78 13.50 10.89
N ALA A 103 20.45 13.33 10.93
CA ALA A 103 19.67 13.33 12.17
C ALA A 103 20.01 12.13 13.08
N GLY A 104 20.45 11.02 12.50
CA GLY A 104 20.81 9.81 13.25
C GLY A 104 19.59 9.06 13.83
N GLY A 105 19.88 8.15 14.76
CA GLY A 105 18.86 7.38 15.49
C GLY A 105 17.90 6.60 14.58
N ILE A 106 16.61 6.60 14.94
CA ILE A 106 15.56 5.87 14.21
C ILE A 106 15.43 6.34 12.76
N ALA A 107 15.64 7.64 12.48
CA ALA A 107 15.55 8.16 11.13
C ALA A 107 16.63 7.52 10.22
N ALA A 108 17.87 7.48 10.69
CA ALA A 108 18.97 6.85 9.98
C ALA A 108 18.74 5.33 9.81
N GLU A 109 18.23 4.66 10.83
CA GLU A 109 17.89 3.23 10.76
C GLU A 109 16.82 2.96 9.68
N VAL A 110 15.73 3.72 9.69
CA VAL A 110 14.65 3.61 8.69
C VAL A 110 15.18 3.84 7.28
N ALA A 111 15.98 4.88 7.09
CA ALA A 111 16.60 5.19 5.80
C ALA A 111 17.51 4.04 5.32
N ALA A 112 18.25 3.40 6.22
CA ALA A 112 19.16 2.32 5.87
C ALA A 112 18.47 0.97 5.57
N SER A 113 17.51 0.56 6.42
CA SER A 113 17.11 -0.86 6.50
C SER A 113 15.73 -1.16 5.94
N THR A 114 14.83 -0.17 5.87
CA THR A 114 13.43 -0.48 5.58
C THR A 114 13.17 -0.82 4.12
N TYR A 115 12.03 -1.48 3.87
CA TYR A 115 11.59 -1.85 2.53
C TYR A 115 11.26 -0.62 1.68
N LYS A 116 11.86 -0.56 0.49
CA LYS A 116 11.70 0.56 -0.46
C LYS A 116 11.30 0.03 -1.82
N VAL A 117 10.41 0.75 -2.50
CA VAL A 117 9.98 0.43 -3.87
C VAL A 117 10.25 1.63 -4.75
N LEU A 118 11.05 1.44 -5.80
CA LEU A 118 11.22 2.43 -6.85
C LEU A 118 9.94 2.51 -7.67
N THR A 119 9.43 3.72 -7.85
CA THR A 119 8.30 4.01 -8.74
C THR A 119 8.82 4.57 -10.06
N ALA A 120 7.93 4.92 -10.98
CA ALA A 120 8.32 5.54 -12.24
C ALA A 120 9.07 6.88 -12.07
N ARG A 121 8.89 7.57 -10.93
CA ARG A 121 9.45 8.91 -10.71
C ARG A 121 10.10 9.12 -9.35
N GLY A 122 9.78 8.29 -8.36
CA GLY A 122 10.21 8.47 -6.98
C GLY A 122 10.29 7.16 -6.22
N VAL A 123 10.02 7.21 -4.91
CA VAL A 123 10.28 6.07 -4.01
C VAL A 123 9.16 5.96 -2.98
N HIS A 124 8.63 4.76 -2.79
CA HIS A 124 7.83 4.43 -1.62
C HIS A 124 8.74 3.85 -0.53
N VAL A 125 8.70 4.42 0.66
CA VAL A 125 9.39 3.92 1.85
C VAL A 125 8.33 3.36 2.80
N TRP A 126 8.38 2.06 3.07
CA TRP A 126 7.39 1.37 3.90
C TRP A 126 7.92 1.17 5.30
N ILE A 127 7.16 1.56 6.31
CA ILE A 127 7.52 1.39 7.73
C ILE A 127 6.32 0.88 8.52
N ARG A 128 6.58 0.35 9.71
CA ARG A 128 5.53 0.03 10.69
C ARG A 128 5.74 0.85 11.94
N VAL A 129 4.67 1.46 12.42
CA VAL A 129 4.66 2.26 13.64
C VAL A 129 3.73 1.62 14.66
N ALA A 130 4.08 1.72 15.95
CA ALA A 130 3.25 1.20 17.03
C ALA A 130 2.02 2.11 17.27
N GLU A 131 2.22 3.42 17.17
CA GLU A 131 1.17 4.41 17.38
C GLU A 131 0.50 4.80 16.06
N PRO A 132 -0.83 5.01 16.04
CA PRO A 132 -1.53 5.47 14.85
C PRO A 132 -1.00 6.83 14.37
N VAL A 133 -0.70 6.90 13.07
CA VAL A 133 -0.29 8.13 12.40
C VAL A 133 -1.40 8.58 11.45
N ALA A 134 -1.70 9.88 11.47
CA ALA A 134 -2.61 10.47 10.50
C ALA A 134 -1.90 10.61 9.15
N SER A 135 -2.64 10.33 8.06
CA SER A 135 -2.15 10.64 6.73
C SER A 135 -1.90 12.15 6.60
N SER A 136 -0.80 12.53 5.95
CA SER A 136 -0.43 13.93 5.78
C SER A 136 0.26 14.15 4.45
N LYS A 137 0.35 15.41 4.04
CA LYS A 137 0.96 15.81 2.77
C LYS A 137 1.99 16.90 3.00
N GLY A 138 3.15 16.74 2.41
CA GLY A 138 4.21 17.73 2.40
C GLY A 138 4.59 18.16 0.98
N PRO A 139 5.55 19.08 0.84
CA PRO A 139 6.09 19.46 -0.46
C PRO A 139 6.85 18.28 -1.10
N GLY A 140 6.23 17.64 -2.10
CA GLY A 140 6.84 16.55 -2.88
C GLY A 140 6.89 15.18 -2.20
N PHE A 141 6.09 14.99 -1.13
CA PHE A 141 5.83 13.69 -0.54
C PHE A 141 4.44 13.62 0.11
N ASP A 142 3.89 12.40 0.20
CA ASP A 142 2.71 12.08 1.01
C ASP A 142 3.08 11.05 2.08
N ILE A 143 2.54 11.19 3.29
CA ILE A 143 2.49 10.12 4.29
C ILE A 143 1.12 9.45 4.19
N LYS A 144 1.10 8.20 3.74
CA LYS A 144 -0.11 7.37 3.65
C LYS A 144 -0.15 6.45 4.87
N ALA A 145 -1.13 6.67 5.73
CA ALA A 145 -1.30 5.99 7.01
C ALA A 145 -2.78 5.64 7.22
N ALA A 146 -3.40 6.01 8.34
CA ALA A 146 -4.81 5.72 8.57
C ALA A 146 -5.71 6.24 7.41
N GLY A 147 -6.55 5.35 6.88
CA GLY A 147 -7.50 5.65 5.80
C GLY A 147 -6.90 5.75 4.39
N GLY A 148 -5.61 5.44 4.22
CA GLY A 148 -4.90 5.50 2.93
C GLY A 148 -4.79 4.17 2.18
#